data_AF-Q8KGL8-F1
#
_entry.id   AF-Q8KGL8-F1
#
_cell.length_a   1.000
_cell.length_b   1.000
_cell.length_c   1.000
_cell.angle_alpha   90.00
_cell.angle_beta   90.00
_cell.angle_gamma   90.00
#
_symmetry.space_group_name_H-M   'P 1'
#
loop_
_entity.id
_entity.type
_entity.pdbx_description
1 polymer ?
#
loop_
_entity_poly.entity_id
_entity_poly.type
_entity_poly.pdbx_seq_one_letter_code
_entity_poly.pdbx_strand_id
1 'polypeptide(L)'
;MPVAVEAVWTSKEIILAIIATGLISALAGWVADFVKERWSEKRSARYAAMRCAIAFESYAADCWNNANMSEGHFHMAEEAYSESLPPAPVIPEDIDWRSVDPILADAVLSFMTSSKIAESEAAYARVYEGNPFDFDDATRMLGRRALEISSKLRSRYGMRPSAEYEKMHKRLKGSG
;
A
#
# COMPACT_ATOMS: atom_id res chain seq x y z
N MET A 1 54.59 28.70 42.26
CA MET A 1 53.16 29.07 42.11
C MET A 1 52.99 29.59 40.69
N PRO A 2 52.22 28.92 39.80
CA PRO A 2 51.94 29.47 38.49
C PRO A 2 50.88 30.57 38.62
N VAL A 3 51.17 31.73 38.03
CA VAL A 3 50.26 32.87 37.97
C VAL A 3 49.12 32.50 37.02
N ALA A 4 47.89 32.51 37.51
CA ALA A 4 46.70 32.36 36.67
C ALA A 4 46.64 33.56 35.72
N VAL A 5 46.85 33.31 34.43
CA VAL A 5 46.63 34.31 33.38
C VAL A 5 45.12 34.47 33.25
N GLU A 6 44.57 35.58 33.73
CA GLU A 6 43.17 35.93 33.48
C GLU A 6 42.99 36.13 31.97
N ALA A 7 42.18 35.27 31.36
CA ALA A 7 41.83 35.37 29.95
C ALA A 7 40.93 36.61 29.76
N VAL A 8 41.54 37.75 29.42
CA VAL A 8 40.80 38.96 29.05
C VAL A 8 40.31 38.79 27.60
N TRP A 9 39.10 38.28 27.47
CA TRP A 9 38.42 38.16 26.17
C TRP A 9 38.12 39.55 25.60
N THR A 10 38.41 39.74 24.30
CA THR A 10 38.07 40.98 23.62
C THR A 10 36.59 40.99 23.22
N SER A 11 35.91 42.14 23.27
CA SER A 11 34.49 42.24 22.92
C SER A 11 34.16 41.71 21.52
N LYS A 12 35.15 41.73 20.60
CA LYS A 12 35.05 41.16 19.25
C LYS A 12 34.92 39.63 19.27
N GLU A 13 35.66 38.95 20.13
CA GLU A 13 35.60 37.49 20.27
C GLU A 13 34.27 37.04 20.88
N ILE A 14 33.72 37.81 21.83
CA ILE A 14 32.40 37.56 22.42
C ILE A 14 31.31 37.69 21.36
N ILE A 15 31.33 38.75 20.56
CA ILE A 15 30.36 38.97 19.47
C ILE A 15 30.48 37.86 18.41
N LEU A 16 31.70 37.49 18.03
CA LEU A 16 31.93 36.41 17.05
C LEU A 16 31.43 35.07 17.57
N ALA A 17 31.64 34.77 18.86
CA ALA A 17 31.14 33.56 19.49
C ALA A 17 29.61 33.51 19.48
N ILE A 18 28.93 34.61 19.85
CA ILE A 18 27.46 34.68 19.83
C ILE A 18 26.90 34.49 18.41
N ILE A 19 27.50 35.15 17.41
CA ILE A 19 27.09 35.00 16.00
C ILE A 19 27.32 33.56 15.52
N ALA A 20 28.47 32.96 15.85
CA ALA A 20 28.79 31.59 15.50
C ALA A 20 27.81 30.59 16.15
N THR A 21 27.51 30.75 17.44
CA THR A 21 26.54 29.90 18.14
C THR A 21 25.13 30.06 17.58
N GLY A 22 24.72 31.29 17.22
CA GLY A 22 23.44 31.56 16.58
C GLY A 22 23.29 30.90 15.21
N LEU A 23 24.33 30.98 14.37
CA LEU A 23 24.35 30.34 13.04
C LEU A 23 24.35 28.81 13.13
N ILE A 24 25.13 28.24 14.05
CA ILE A 24 25.16 26.78 14.29
C ILE A 24 23.80 26.29 14.78
N SER A 25 23.15 27.03 15.68
CA SER A 25 21.83 26.67 16.20
C SER A 25 20.75 26.72 15.12
N ALA A 26 20.78 27.73 14.24
CA ALA A 26 19.85 27.85 13.12
C ALA A 26 20.06 26.72 12.08
N LEU A 27 21.30 26.39 11.74
CA LEU A 27 21.62 25.27 10.85
C LEU A 27 21.21 23.92 11.45
N ALA A 28 21.46 23.72 12.75
CA ALA A 28 21.04 22.52 13.46
C ALA A 28 19.50 22.37 13.47
N GLY A 29 18.76 23.47 13.65
CA GLY A 29 17.31 23.50 13.54
C GLY A 29 16.81 23.06 12.17
N TRP A 30 17.34 23.66 11.09
CA TRP A 30 16.96 23.31 9.72
C TRP A 30 17.24 21.84 9.39
N VAL A 31 18.40 21.31 9.80
CA VAL A 31 18.74 19.90 9.62
C VAL A 31 17.79 19.00 10.42
N ALA A 32 17.51 19.33 11.68
CA ALA A 32 16.61 18.56 12.52
C ALA A 32 15.18 18.52 11.95
N ASP A 33 14.67 19.66 11.48
CA ASP A 33 13.36 19.78 10.86
C ASP A 33 13.28 18.96 9.56
N PHE A 34 14.30 19.05 8.71
CA PHE A 34 14.38 18.27 7.47
C PHE A 34 14.41 16.76 7.73
N VAL A 35 15.17 16.31 8.72
CA VAL A 35 15.23 14.89 9.11
C VAL A 35 13.88 14.43 9.67
N LYS A 36 13.25 15.24 10.52
CA LYS A 36 11.96 14.94 11.14
C LYS A 36 10.85 14.85 10.10
N GLU A 37 10.81 15.77 9.14
CA GLU A 37 9.85 15.79 8.04
C GLU A 37 9.99 14.52 7.18
N ARG A 38 11.21 14.20 6.74
CA ARG A 38 11.52 12.96 5.99
C ARG A 38 11.14 11.69 6.75
N TRP A 39 11.32 11.66 8.07
CA TRP A 39 10.93 10.51 8.90
C TRP A 39 9.42 10.39 9.07
N SER A 40 8.74 11.51 9.28
CA SER A 40 7.28 11.56 9.40
C SER A 40 6.61 11.13 8.10
N GLU A 41 7.08 11.64 6.96
CA GLU A 41 6.60 11.29 5.63
C GLU A 41 6.76 9.79 5.35
N LYS A 42 7.94 9.22 5.65
CA LYS A 42 8.16 7.76 5.50
C LYS A 42 7.23 6.92 6.38
N ARG A 43 6.95 7.36 7.61
CA ARG A 43 6.02 6.65 8.51
C ARG A 43 4.59 6.73 7.99
N SER A 44 4.16 7.90 7.54
CA SER A 44 2.86 8.11 6.92
C SER A 44 2.66 7.21 5.70
N ALA A 45 3.61 7.24 4.77
CA ALA A 45 3.60 6.43 3.56
C ALA A 45 3.54 4.93 3.86
N ARG A 46 4.36 4.46 4.81
CA ARG A 46 4.37 3.06 5.23
C ARG A 46 3.04 2.64 5.86
N TYR A 47 2.43 3.49 6.67
CA TYR A 47 1.15 3.21 7.29
C TYR A 47 0.01 3.17 6.26
N ALA A 48 -0.01 4.13 5.33
CA ALA A 48 -0.94 4.13 4.20
C ALA A 48 -0.81 2.85 3.36
N ALA A 49 0.42 2.50 2.96
CA ALA A 49 0.69 1.30 2.18
C ALA A 49 0.29 0.01 2.92
N MET A 50 0.47 -0.05 4.25
CA MET A 50 0.02 -1.17 5.07
C MET A 50 -1.51 -1.33 5.01
N ARG A 51 -2.26 -0.25 5.18
CA ARG A 51 -3.73 -0.29 5.17
C ARG A 51 -4.26 -0.69 3.79
N CYS A 52 -3.68 -0.15 2.71
CA CYS A 52 -4.01 -0.57 1.36
C CYS A 52 -3.70 -2.06 1.16
N ALA A 53 -2.50 -2.52 1.55
CA ALA A 53 -2.11 -3.92 1.38
C ALA A 53 -3.08 -4.89 2.07
N ILE A 54 -3.52 -4.56 3.28
CA ILE A 54 -4.52 -5.36 4.02
C ILE A 54 -5.87 -5.38 3.29
N ALA A 55 -6.33 -4.24 2.79
CA ALA A 55 -7.59 -4.17 2.03
C ALA A 55 -7.55 -5.07 0.77
N PHE A 56 -6.43 -5.03 0.03
CA PHE A 56 -6.23 -5.88 -1.14
C PHE A 56 -6.07 -7.37 -0.79
N GLU A 57 -5.44 -7.69 0.34
CA GLU A 57 -5.37 -9.08 0.84
C GLU A 57 -6.73 -9.63 1.20
N SER A 58 -7.57 -8.84 1.87
CA SER A 58 -8.95 -9.22 2.18
C SER A 58 -9.74 -9.49 0.89
N TYR A 59 -9.68 -8.57 -0.06
CA TYR A 59 -10.35 -8.74 -1.34
C TYR A 59 -9.87 -9.98 -2.10
N ALA A 60 -8.57 -10.24 -2.12
CA ALA A 60 -8.03 -11.45 -2.75
C ALA A 60 -8.51 -12.74 -2.06
N ALA A 61 -8.67 -12.72 -0.73
CA ALA A 61 -9.23 -13.84 0.01
C ALA A 61 -10.70 -14.07 -0.35
N ASP A 62 -11.48 -13.01 -0.53
CA ASP A 62 -12.88 -13.09 -0.97
C ASP A 62 -12.99 -13.65 -2.39
N CYS A 63 -12.14 -13.18 -3.32
CA CYS A 63 -12.04 -13.75 -4.66
C CYS A 63 -11.66 -15.23 -4.64
N TRP A 64 -10.72 -15.62 -3.78
CA TRP A 64 -10.33 -17.01 -3.64
C TRP A 64 -11.47 -17.88 -3.10
N ASN A 65 -12.18 -17.41 -2.07
CA ASN A 65 -13.34 -18.10 -1.54
C ASN A 65 -14.39 -18.30 -2.64
N ASN A 66 -14.71 -17.25 -3.38
CA ASN A 66 -15.69 -17.32 -4.46
C ASN A 66 -15.25 -18.30 -5.57
N ALA A 67 -13.98 -18.27 -5.98
CA ALA A 67 -13.46 -19.19 -6.98
C ALA A 67 -13.53 -20.68 -6.56
N ASN A 68 -13.26 -21.00 -5.28
CA ASN A 68 -13.39 -22.38 -4.78
C ASN A 68 -14.86 -22.82 -4.69
N MET A 69 -15.74 -21.91 -4.26
CA MET A 69 -17.17 -22.20 -4.20
C MET A 69 -17.72 -22.45 -5.60
N SER A 70 -17.26 -21.69 -6.60
CA SER A 70 -17.66 -21.92 -7.99
C SER A 70 -17.19 -23.27 -8.53
N GLU A 71 -15.93 -23.64 -8.32
CA GLU A 71 -15.42 -24.95 -8.73
C GLU A 71 -16.20 -26.10 -8.08
N GLY A 72 -16.43 -26.01 -6.76
CA GLY A 72 -17.21 -27.02 -6.04
C GLY A 72 -18.67 -27.10 -6.50
N HIS A 73 -19.31 -25.96 -6.76
CA HIS A 73 -20.68 -25.91 -7.23
C HIS A 73 -20.82 -26.47 -8.65
N PHE A 74 -19.90 -26.11 -9.55
CA PHE A 74 -19.88 -26.63 -10.92
C PHE A 74 -19.75 -28.16 -10.94
N HIS A 75 -18.92 -28.75 -10.06
CA HIS A 75 -18.83 -30.21 -9.93
C HIS A 75 -20.11 -30.89 -9.43
N MET A 76 -20.99 -30.18 -8.74
CA MET A 76 -22.23 -30.74 -8.19
C MET A 76 -23.45 -30.50 -9.07
N ALA A 77 -23.55 -29.32 -9.68
CA ALA A 77 -24.73 -28.85 -10.38
C ALA A 77 -24.49 -28.62 -11.88
N GLU A 78 -23.24 -28.64 -12.36
CA GLU A 78 -22.85 -28.27 -13.73
C GLU A 78 -23.30 -26.84 -14.13
N GLU A 79 -23.50 -25.98 -13.15
CA GLU A 79 -23.96 -24.60 -13.29
C GLU A 79 -22.91 -23.61 -12.74
N ALA A 80 -22.93 -22.38 -13.25
CA ALA A 80 -22.08 -21.31 -12.76
C ALA A 80 -22.58 -20.80 -11.41
N TYR A 81 -21.66 -20.61 -10.45
CA TYR A 81 -21.99 -20.16 -9.10
C TYR A 81 -22.02 -18.63 -8.96
N SER A 82 -21.06 -17.95 -9.57
CA SER A 82 -20.84 -16.52 -9.33
C SER A 82 -21.78 -15.66 -10.17
N GLU A 83 -22.62 -14.90 -9.48
CA GLU A 83 -23.52 -13.95 -10.14
C GLU A 83 -23.02 -12.50 -10.10
N SER A 84 -22.02 -12.24 -9.26
CA SER A 84 -21.40 -10.94 -9.07
C SER A 84 -19.94 -11.11 -8.64
N LEU A 85 -19.16 -10.04 -8.79
CA LEU A 85 -17.83 -10.01 -8.20
C LEU A 85 -17.90 -9.74 -6.69
N PRO A 86 -16.86 -10.13 -5.93
CA PRO A 86 -16.71 -9.64 -4.56
C PRO A 86 -16.69 -8.11 -4.53
N PRO A 87 -17.21 -7.47 -3.46
CA PRO A 87 -17.22 -6.02 -3.34
C PRO A 87 -15.79 -5.49 -3.39
N ALA A 88 -15.57 -4.45 -4.18
CA ALA A 88 -14.25 -3.85 -4.35
C ALA A 88 -13.64 -3.41 -3.01
N PRO A 89 -12.29 -3.46 -2.86
CA PRO A 89 -11.63 -3.19 -1.60
C PRO A 89 -11.92 -1.77 -1.10
N VAL A 90 -12.30 -1.65 0.18
CA VAL A 90 -12.55 -0.34 0.81
C VAL A 90 -11.23 0.29 1.20
N ILE A 91 -10.81 1.29 0.43
CA ILE A 91 -9.59 2.04 0.70
C ILE A 91 -9.92 3.21 1.65
N PRO A 92 -9.15 3.42 2.73
CA PRO A 92 -9.36 4.55 3.63
C PRO A 92 -9.23 5.91 2.93
N GLU A 93 -10.17 6.82 3.22
CA GLU A 93 -10.19 8.17 2.65
C GLU A 93 -9.11 9.10 3.23
N ASP A 94 -8.59 8.76 4.42
CA ASP A 94 -7.59 9.55 5.16
C ASP A 94 -6.15 9.33 4.70
N ILE A 95 -5.94 8.57 3.62
CA ILE A 95 -4.60 8.30 3.08
C ILE A 95 -4.05 9.55 2.37
N ASP A 96 -2.89 10.02 2.82
CA ASP A 96 -2.10 11.00 2.09
C ASP A 96 -1.35 10.33 0.91
N TRP A 97 -2.00 10.32 -0.25
CA TRP A 97 -1.46 9.76 -1.49
C TRP A 97 -0.16 10.42 -1.95
N ARG A 98 0.14 11.65 -1.53
CA ARG A 98 1.40 12.34 -1.90
C ARG A 98 2.62 11.68 -1.27
N SER A 99 2.43 11.03 -0.12
CA SER A 99 3.48 10.28 0.57
C SER A 99 3.70 8.88 -0.02
N VAL A 100 2.75 8.38 -0.80
CA VAL A 100 2.81 7.04 -1.41
C VAL A 100 3.57 7.10 -2.74
N ASP A 101 4.30 6.03 -3.08
CA ASP A 101 4.97 5.87 -4.35
C ASP A 101 3.96 6.07 -5.49
N PRO A 102 4.18 7.02 -6.42
CA PRO A 102 3.16 7.40 -7.39
C PRO A 102 2.66 6.24 -8.26
N ILE A 103 3.55 5.29 -8.59
CA ILE A 103 3.20 4.11 -9.40
C ILE A 103 2.27 3.18 -8.60
N LEU A 104 2.54 3.02 -7.30
CA LEU A 104 1.68 2.22 -6.44
C LEU A 104 0.36 2.92 -6.11
N ALA A 105 0.38 4.23 -5.93
CA ALA A 105 -0.84 5.02 -5.73
C ALA A 105 -1.77 4.89 -6.95
N ASP A 106 -1.24 5.04 -8.16
CA ASP A 106 -2.00 4.84 -9.40
C ASP A 106 -2.53 3.40 -9.51
N ALA A 107 -1.70 2.40 -9.22
CA ALA A 107 -2.13 0.99 -9.25
C ALA A 107 -3.29 0.72 -8.27
N VAL A 108 -3.27 1.31 -7.07
CA VAL A 108 -4.32 1.17 -6.07
C VAL A 108 -5.61 1.87 -6.52
N LEU A 109 -5.51 3.11 -6.98
CA LEU A 109 -6.67 3.93 -7.36
C LEU A 109 -7.33 3.42 -8.64
N SER A 110 -6.54 3.04 -9.64
CA SER A 110 -7.03 2.48 -10.92
C SER A 110 -7.64 1.08 -10.77
N PHE A 111 -7.30 0.35 -9.71
CA PHE A 111 -7.89 -0.96 -9.45
C PHE A 111 -9.41 -0.88 -9.27
N MET A 112 -9.91 0.13 -8.55
CA MET A 112 -11.36 0.30 -8.31
C MET A 112 -12.13 0.48 -9.62
N THR A 113 -11.57 1.26 -10.54
CA THR A 113 -12.13 1.42 -11.89
C THR A 113 -12.05 0.12 -12.67
N SER A 114 -10.91 -0.57 -12.62
CA SER A 114 -10.71 -1.85 -13.31
C SER A 114 -11.70 -2.92 -12.82
N SER A 115 -11.99 -2.97 -11.52
CA SER A 115 -12.95 -3.90 -10.92
C SER A 115 -14.36 -3.65 -11.44
N LYS A 116 -14.78 -2.38 -11.55
CA LYS A 116 -16.10 -2.02 -12.09
C LYS A 116 -16.24 -2.34 -13.57
N ILE A 117 -15.17 -2.13 -14.34
CA ILE A 117 -15.15 -2.50 -15.76
C ILE A 117 -15.31 -4.01 -15.91
N ALA A 118 -14.51 -4.80 -15.19
CA ALA A 118 -14.60 -6.26 -15.22
C ALA A 118 -15.97 -6.78 -14.77
N GLU A 119 -16.60 -6.15 -13.75
CA GLU A 119 -17.95 -6.49 -13.33
C GLU A 119 -18.98 -6.23 -14.43
N SER A 120 -18.88 -5.07 -15.10
CA SER A 120 -19.78 -4.71 -16.18
C SER A 120 -19.61 -5.62 -17.40
N GLU A 121 -18.38 -6.02 -17.72
CA GLU A 121 -18.06 -6.96 -18.81
C GLU A 121 -18.64 -8.34 -18.51
N ALA A 122 -18.40 -8.88 -17.30
CA ALA A 122 -18.96 -10.17 -16.89
C ALA A 122 -20.50 -10.17 -16.84
N ALA A 123 -21.11 -9.08 -16.37
CA ALA A 123 -22.56 -8.92 -16.38
C ALA A 123 -23.12 -8.88 -17.80
N TYR A 124 -22.43 -8.20 -18.72
CA TYR A 124 -22.82 -8.17 -20.14
C TYR A 124 -22.74 -9.57 -20.76
N ALA A 125 -21.63 -10.29 -20.57
CA ALA A 125 -21.44 -11.64 -21.07
C ALA A 125 -22.54 -12.60 -20.56
N ARG A 126 -22.89 -12.50 -19.28
CA ARG A 126 -23.97 -13.30 -18.70
C ARG A 126 -25.33 -13.00 -19.34
N VAL A 127 -25.70 -11.73 -19.45
CA VAL A 127 -27.06 -11.32 -19.85
C VAL A 127 -27.26 -11.41 -21.37
N TYR A 128 -26.28 -11.00 -22.15
CA TYR A 128 -26.42 -10.82 -23.60
C TYR A 128 -25.70 -11.88 -24.43
N GLU A 129 -24.67 -12.52 -23.89
CA GLU A 129 -23.92 -13.57 -24.60
C GLU A 129 -24.24 -14.98 -24.09
N GLY A 130 -24.99 -15.08 -22.99
CA GLY A 130 -25.33 -16.35 -22.36
C GLY A 130 -24.12 -17.07 -21.75
N ASN A 131 -23.04 -16.33 -21.45
CA ASN A 131 -21.83 -16.85 -20.84
C ASN A 131 -21.74 -16.44 -19.37
N PRO A 132 -22.08 -17.33 -18.42
CA PRO A 132 -22.06 -17.01 -17.00
C PRO A 132 -20.66 -17.16 -16.36
N PHE A 133 -19.68 -17.75 -17.07
CA PHE A 133 -18.37 -18.09 -16.50
C PHE A 133 -17.41 -16.91 -16.41
N ASP A 134 -17.69 -15.80 -17.10
CA ASP A 134 -16.84 -14.61 -17.07
C ASP A 134 -16.73 -13.98 -15.67
N PHE A 135 -17.73 -14.18 -14.81
CA PHE A 135 -17.63 -13.78 -13.39
C PHE A 135 -16.54 -14.55 -12.65
N ASP A 136 -16.37 -15.84 -12.94
CA ASP A 136 -15.36 -16.67 -12.30
C ASP A 136 -13.95 -16.28 -12.79
N ASP A 137 -13.82 -16.04 -14.08
CA ASP A 137 -12.55 -15.60 -14.68
C ASP A 137 -12.15 -14.21 -14.20
N ALA A 138 -13.08 -13.26 -14.17
CA ALA A 138 -12.86 -11.95 -13.60
C ALA A 138 -12.51 -12.02 -12.11
N THR A 139 -13.18 -12.88 -11.34
CA THR A 139 -12.87 -13.12 -9.92
C THR A 139 -11.43 -13.60 -9.73
N ARG A 140 -11.00 -14.61 -10.48
CA ARG A 140 -9.62 -15.14 -10.40
C ARG A 140 -8.59 -14.10 -10.84
N MET A 141 -8.86 -13.37 -11.91
CA MET A 141 -7.98 -12.32 -12.42
C MET A 141 -7.79 -11.20 -11.39
N LEU A 142 -8.89 -10.64 -10.87
CA LEU A 142 -8.85 -9.53 -9.92
C LEU A 142 -8.25 -9.94 -8.59
N GLY A 143 -8.53 -11.16 -8.10
CA GLY A 143 -7.90 -11.70 -6.90
C GLY A 143 -6.37 -11.80 -7.02
N ARG A 144 -5.86 -12.28 -8.17
CA ARG A 144 -4.41 -12.30 -8.44
C ARG A 144 -3.82 -10.90 -8.50
N ARG A 145 -4.47 -9.98 -9.20
CA ARG A 145 -4.02 -8.58 -9.32
C ARG A 145 -4.00 -7.87 -7.97
N ALA A 146 -4.99 -8.11 -7.12
CA ALA A 146 -5.04 -7.57 -5.76
C ALA A 146 -3.84 -8.04 -4.93
N LEU A 147 -3.46 -9.32 -5.00
CA LEU A 147 -2.26 -9.82 -4.33
C LEU A 147 -0.97 -9.24 -4.90
N GLU A 148 -0.90 -9.03 -6.21
CA GLU A 148 0.25 -8.38 -6.80
C GLU A 148 0.43 -6.95 -6.26
N ILE A 149 -0.66 -6.18 -6.16
CA ILE A 149 -0.65 -4.83 -5.59
C ILE A 149 -0.24 -4.87 -4.12
N SER A 150 -0.83 -5.74 -3.29
CA SER A 150 -0.49 -5.84 -1.87
C SER A 150 0.98 -6.25 -1.66
N SER A 151 1.50 -7.16 -2.48
CA SER A 151 2.91 -7.57 -2.48
C SER A 151 3.85 -6.43 -2.82
N LYS A 152 3.52 -5.64 -3.86
CA LYS A 152 4.32 -4.47 -4.26
C LYS A 152 4.31 -3.39 -3.18
N LEU A 153 3.15 -3.12 -2.55
CA LEU A 153 3.04 -2.21 -1.41
C LEU A 153 3.91 -2.68 -0.24
N ARG A 154 3.84 -3.96 0.13
CA ARG A 154 4.64 -4.48 1.24
C ARG A 154 6.13 -4.39 0.96
N SER A 155 6.57 -4.86 -0.21
CA SER A 155 7.99 -4.88 -0.58
C SER A 155 8.57 -3.46 -0.70
N ARG A 156 7.86 -2.52 -1.33
CA ARG A 156 8.31 -1.13 -1.48
C ARG A 156 8.57 -0.43 -0.15
N TYR A 157 7.77 -0.74 0.87
CA TYR A 157 7.85 -0.11 2.20
C TYR A 157 8.51 -0.99 3.27
N GLY A 158 9.21 -2.06 2.88
CA GLY A 158 9.96 -2.92 3.80
C GLY A 158 9.09 -3.65 4.82
N MET A 159 7.84 -3.93 4.45
CA MET A 159 6.90 -4.70 5.28
C MET A 159 7.03 -6.18 4.95
N ARG A 160 6.99 -7.02 5.97
CA ARG A 160 6.92 -8.46 5.77
C ARG A 160 5.51 -8.83 5.26
N PRO A 161 5.40 -9.82 4.35
CA PRO A 161 4.13 -10.47 4.05
C PRO A 161 3.49 -11.00 5.34
N SER A 162 2.16 -11.00 5.41
CA SER A 162 1.45 -11.70 6.49
C SER A 162 1.55 -13.21 6.25
N ALA A 163 1.52 -14.02 7.32
CA ALA A 163 1.52 -15.48 7.18
C ALA A 163 0.32 -15.98 6.36
N GLU A 164 -0.82 -15.30 6.46
CA GLU A 164 -2.02 -15.60 5.66
C GLU A 164 -1.83 -15.23 4.18
N TYR A 165 -1.17 -14.11 3.88
CA TYR A 165 -0.76 -13.79 2.50
C TYR A 165 0.13 -14.91 1.91
N GLU A 166 1.11 -15.42 2.66
CA GLU A 166 2.00 -16.47 2.14
C GLU A 166 1.25 -17.76 1.83
N LYS A 167 0.32 -18.17 2.70
CA LYS A 167 -0.55 -19.33 2.45
C LYS A 167 -1.41 -19.12 1.21
N MET A 168 -2.06 -17.97 1.10
CA MET A 168 -2.94 -17.64 -0.02
C MET A 168 -2.16 -17.55 -1.34
N HIS A 169 -1.01 -16.89 -1.34
CA HIS A 169 -0.16 -16.77 -2.52
C HIS A 169 0.35 -18.13 -3.01
N LYS A 170 0.73 -19.03 -2.09
CA LYS A 170 1.13 -20.40 -2.44
C LYS A 170 -0.02 -21.18 -3.07
N ARG A 171 -1.25 -21.03 -2.55
CA ARG A 171 -2.44 -21.69 -3.10
C ARG A 171 -2.81 -21.17 -4.49
N LEU A 172 -2.83 -19.85 -4.67
CA LEU A 172 -3.14 -19.23 -5.96
C LEU A 172 -2.10 -19.50 -7.06
N LYS A 173 -0.83 -19.74 -6.69
CA LYS A 173 0.20 -20.19 -7.64
C LYS A 173 0.11 -21.68 -7.99
N GLY A 174 -0.58 -22.49 -7.19
CA GLY A 174 -0.72 -23.93 -7.39
C GLY A 174 -1.94 -24.36 -8.20
N SER A 175 -2.87 -23.43 -8.49
CA SER A 175 -4.12 -23.68 -9.22
C SER A 175 -4.04 -23.29 -10.71
N GLY A 176 -2.85 -23.35 -11.31
CA GLY A 176 -2.60 -23.03 -12.72
C GLY A 176 -2.32 -24.27 -13.54
#